data_AF-A0AAD6T447-F1
#
_entry.id   AF-A0AAD6T447-F1
#
_cell.length_a   1.000
_cell.length_b   1.000
_cell.length_c   1.000
_cell.angle_alpha   90.00
_cell.angle_beta   90.00
_cell.angle_gamma   90.00
#
_symmetry.space_group_name_H-M   'P 1'
#
loop_
_entity.id
_entity.type
_entity.pdbx_description
1 polymer ?
#
loop_
_entity_poly.entity_id
_entity_poly.type
_entity_poly.pdbx_seq_one_letter_code
_entity_poly.pdbx_strand_id
1 'polypeptide(L)'
;MSDEVSGPEGDDETEKAVWKTRITFKAGYDANGDVLNTKSFLEVLGCDWRSTEMSDALHEMATIAFDALGPRQKKAFQYICVRNTGRSGTRVPDRAPYKFGMNHTWYEKYKDHPKFEDLLDDWNNYPDLEEFHSSNVVVQEVVMEETRAEEE
;
A
#
# COMPACT_ATOMS: atom_id res chain seq x y z
N MET A 1 -4.03 7.48 -7.75
CA MET A 1 -4.50 6.23 -8.40
C MET A 1 -4.61 5.21 -7.30
N SER A 2 -5.80 4.73 -7.00
CA SER A 2 -5.98 3.77 -5.90
C SER A 2 -5.92 2.35 -6.47
N ASP A 3 -5.04 1.51 -5.92
CA ASP A 3 -5.00 0.06 -6.19
C ASP A 3 -6.06 -0.69 -5.36
N GLU A 4 -7.00 0.06 -4.77
CA GLU A 4 -8.12 -0.43 -3.99
C GLU A 4 -9.25 -0.89 -4.90
N VAL A 5 -9.72 -2.13 -4.68
CA VAL A 5 -10.83 -2.73 -5.42
C VAL A 5 -11.82 -3.32 -4.42
N SER A 6 -13.10 -3.04 -4.63
CA SER A 6 -14.20 -3.47 -3.76
C SER A 6 -14.78 -4.85 -4.10
N GLY A 7 -14.02 -5.72 -4.77
CA GLY A 7 -14.54 -7.01 -5.22
C GLY A 7 -13.62 -7.81 -6.16
N PRO A 8 -14.09 -8.99 -6.62
CA PRO A 8 -13.49 -9.68 -7.76
C PRO A 8 -13.64 -8.83 -9.04
N GLU A 9 -12.85 -9.13 -10.07
CA GLU A 9 -12.95 -8.47 -11.39
C GLU A 9 -14.19 -8.89 -12.18
N GLY A 10 -14.80 -10.03 -11.85
CA GLY A 10 -16.02 -10.53 -12.46
C GLY A 10 -17.29 -10.15 -11.69
N ASP A 11 -18.41 -10.09 -12.42
CA ASP A 11 -19.72 -9.79 -11.84
C ASP A 11 -20.48 -11.01 -11.31
N ASP A 12 -19.88 -12.20 -11.42
CA ASP A 12 -20.47 -13.45 -10.97
C ASP A 12 -20.66 -13.49 -9.44
N GLU A 13 -21.86 -13.87 -9.01
CA GLU A 13 -22.22 -13.93 -7.58
C GLU A 13 -21.42 -14.98 -6.81
N THR A 14 -21.03 -16.08 -7.48
CA THR A 14 -20.18 -17.12 -6.88
C THR A 14 -18.78 -16.58 -6.65
N GLU A 15 -18.21 -15.88 -7.64
CA GLU A 15 -16.91 -15.21 -7.49
C GLU A 15 -16.94 -14.16 -6.38
N LYS A 16 -18.02 -13.38 -6.27
CA LYS A 16 -18.22 -12.40 -5.19
C LYS A 16 -18.29 -13.07 -3.82
N ALA A 17 -19.00 -14.19 -3.69
CA ALA A 17 -19.08 -14.95 -2.44
C ALA A 17 -17.73 -15.57 -2.03
N VAL A 18 -16.99 -16.15 -2.98
CA VAL A 18 -15.65 -16.69 -2.77
C VAL A 18 -14.67 -15.58 -2.38
N TRP A 19 -14.73 -14.43 -3.07
CA TRP A 19 -13.93 -13.26 -2.74
C TRP A 19 -14.20 -12.75 -1.33
N LYS A 20 -15.48 -12.57 -0.95
CA LYS A 20 -15.87 -12.14 0.42
C LYS A 20 -15.33 -13.09 1.47
N THR A 21 -15.51 -14.39 1.28
CA THR A 21 -15.01 -15.40 2.23
C THR A 21 -13.49 -15.32 2.39
N ARG A 22 -12.76 -15.23 1.27
CA ARG A 22 -11.30 -15.13 1.27
C ARG A 22 -10.81 -13.83 1.94
N ILE A 23 -11.43 -12.70 1.64
CA ILE A 23 -10.99 -11.39 2.14
C ILE A 23 -11.23 -11.27 3.65
N THR A 24 -12.36 -11.79 4.12
CA THR A 24 -12.70 -11.83 5.56
C THR A 24 -11.74 -12.70 6.35
N PHE A 25 -11.38 -13.88 5.82
CA PHE A 25 -10.37 -14.74 6.44
C PHE A 25 -9.00 -14.07 6.49
N LYS A 26 -8.57 -13.43 5.39
CA LYS A 26 -7.30 -12.68 5.36
C LYS A 26 -7.28 -11.46 6.29
N ALA A 27 -8.44 -10.88 6.56
CA ALA A 27 -8.61 -9.83 7.56
C ALA A 27 -8.61 -10.35 9.01
N GLY A 28 -8.50 -11.67 9.22
CA GLY A 28 -8.47 -12.30 10.54
C GLY A 28 -9.84 -12.53 11.17
N TYR A 29 -10.91 -12.48 10.38
CA TYR A 29 -12.28 -12.74 10.85
C TYR A 29 -12.78 -14.10 10.36
N ASP A 30 -13.71 -14.70 11.12
CA ASP A 30 -14.45 -15.88 10.67
C ASP A 30 -15.49 -15.46 9.61
N ALA A 31 -15.55 -16.22 8.52
CA ALA A 31 -16.47 -15.98 7.40
C ALA A 31 -17.90 -16.43 7.69
N ASN A 32 -18.13 -17.21 8.76
CA ASN A 32 -19.45 -17.78 9.08
C ASN A 32 -20.32 -16.92 10.02
N GLY A 33 -19.89 -15.69 10.34
CA GLY A 33 -20.59 -14.79 11.27
C GLY A 33 -21.17 -13.52 10.66
N ASP A 34 -21.83 -12.70 11.49
CA ASP A 34 -22.40 -11.39 11.14
C ASP A 34 -21.36 -10.35 10.68
N VAL A 35 -20.07 -10.69 10.71
CA VAL A 35 -18.95 -9.86 10.24
C VAL A 35 -19.18 -9.39 8.81
N LEU A 36 -19.66 -10.26 7.92
CA LEU A 36 -19.94 -9.93 6.53
C LEU A 36 -21.10 -8.94 6.35
N ASN A 37 -21.99 -8.84 7.34
CA ASN A 37 -23.13 -7.90 7.33
C ASN A 37 -22.81 -6.57 8.00
N THR A 38 -21.78 -6.54 8.87
CA THR A 38 -21.46 -5.38 9.73
C THR A 38 -20.20 -4.65 9.31
N LYS A 39 -19.30 -5.29 8.56
CA LYS A 39 -18.03 -4.72 8.11
C LYS A 39 -17.95 -4.70 6.60
N SER A 40 -17.39 -3.62 6.07
CA SER A 40 -16.99 -3.55 4.68
C SER A 40 -15.51 -3.91 4.56
N PHE A 41 -15.12 -4.57 3.48
CA PHE A 41 -13.73 -4.90 3.18
C PHE A 41 -13.35 -4.27 1.85
N LEU A 42 -12.12 -3.78 1.77
CA LEU A 42 -11.55 -3.22 0.56
C LEU A 42 -10.25 -3.97 0.27
N GLU A 43 -10.19 -4.67 -0.86
CA GLU A 43 -8.98 -5.37 -1.25
C GLU A 43 -7.99 -4.36 -1.83
N VAL A 44 -6.75 -4.38 -1.35
CA VAL A 44 -5.65 -3.58 -1.92
C VAL A 44 -4.81 -4.52 -2.78
N LEU A 45 -4.86 -4.31 -4.09
CA LEU A 45 -4.12 -5.12 -5.04
C LEU A 45 -2.62 -4.84 -4.94
N GLY A 46 -1.81 -5.88 -5.13
CA GLY A 46 -0.38 -5.72 -5.37
C GLY A 46 -0.11 -4.99 -6.69
N CYS A 47 1.08 -4.41 -6.84
CA CYS A 47 1.54 -3.79 -8.08
C CYS A 47 2.85 -4.40 -8.51
N ASP A 48 2.83 -5.21 -9.57
CA ASP A 48 4.03 -5.96 -9.98
C ASP A 48 5.19 -5.04 -10.41
N TRP A 49 4.87 -3.85 -10.92
CA TRP A 49 5.83 -2.83 -11.31
C TRP A 49 6.46 -2.08 -10.12
N ARG A 50 5.83 -2.12 -8.94
CA ARG A 50 6.21 -1.33 -7.76
C ARG A 50 7.15 -2.14 -6.88
N SER A 51 8.18 -1.51 -6.34
CA SER A 51 9.05 -2.14 -5.35
C SER A 51 8.29 -2.43 -4.05
N THR A 52 8.81 -3.38 -3.27
CA THR A 52 8.25 -3.69 -1.94
C THR A 52 8.41 -2.49 -1.02
N GLU A 53 9.56 -1.84 -1.06
CA GLU A 53 9.93 -0.68 -0.26
C GLU A 53 8.96 0.49 -0.47
N MET A 54 8.62 0.80 -1.73
CA MET A 54 7.65 1.84 -2.05
C MET A 54 6.23 1.45 -1.65
N SER A 55 5.89 0.15 -1.76
CA SER A 55 4.59 -0.34 -1.28
C SER A 55 4.46 -0.14 0.22
N ASP A 56 5.50 -0.48 0.98
CA ASP A 56 5.54 -0.32 2.44
C ASP A 56 5.48 1.16 2.85
N ALA A 57 6.24 2.03 2.18
CA ALA A 57 6.20 3.48 2.43
C ALA A 57 4.80 4.07 2.16
N LEU A 58 4.16 3.70 1.05
CA LEU A 58 2.78 4.13 0.75
C LEU A 58 1.78 3.62 1.80
N HIS A 59 1.96 2.39 2.27
CA HIS A 59 1.14 1.80 3.31
C HIS A 59 1.27 2.50 4.67
N GLU A 60 2.48 2.87 5.04
CA GLU A 60 2.75 3.64 6.26
C GLU A 60 2.15 5.04 6.16
N MET A 61 2.39 5.75 5.05
CA MET A 61 1.78 7.05 4.80
C MET A 61 0.25 7.01 4.82
N ALA A 62 -0.37 5.96 4.26
CA ALA A 62 -1.81 5.77 4.32
C ALA A 62 -2.31 5.56 5.77
N THR A 63 -1.56 4.82 6.58
CA THR A 63 -1.86 4.62 8.00
C THR A 63 -1.78 5.94 8.77
N ILE A 64 -0.70 6.70 8.61
CA ILE A 64 -0.50 8.01 9.24
C ILE A 64 -1.61 8.99 8.80
N ALA A 65 -1.92 9.03 7.50
CA ALA A 65 -2.96 9.88 6.96
C ALA A 65 -4.33 9.52 7.55
N PHE A 66 -4.63 8.23 7.69
CA PHE A 66 -5.86 7.77 8.33
C PHE A 66 -5.90 8.14 9.82
N ASP A 67 -4.80 7.98 10.53
CA ASP A 67 -4.71 8.28 11.96
C ASP A 67 -4.90 9.76 12.26
N ALA A 68 -4.43 10.64 11.36
CA ALA A 68 -4.63 12.08 11.44
C ALA A 68 -6.09 12.53 11.22
N LEU A 69 -6.98 11.67 10.72
CA LEU A 69 -8.38 12.01 10.50
C LEU A 69 -9.16 12.19 11.81
N GLY A 70 -10.08 13.14 11.82
CA GLY A 70 -11.01 13.32 12.94
C GLY A 70 -12.03 12.17 13.06
N PRO A 71 -12.68 11.97 14.22
CA PRO A 71 -13.64 10.87 14.43
C PRO A 71 -14.79 10.85 13.42
N ARG A 72 -15.26 12.02 12.96
CA ARG A 72 -16.31 12.12 11.94
C ARG A 72 -15.84 11.61 10.57
N GLN A 73 -14.59 11.90 10.20
CA GLN A 73 -13.99 11.45 8.94
C GLN A 73 -13.70 9.96 8.99
N LYS A 74 -13.13 9.46 10.10
CA LYS A 74 -12.90 8.02 10.31
C LYS A 74 -14.19 7.20 10.19
N LYS A 75 -15.33 7.72 10.68
CA LYS A 75 -16.65 7.07 10.50
C LYS A 75 -17.12 6.96 9.04
N ALA A 76 -16.61 7.79 8.13
CA ALA A 76 -16.92 7.69 6.70
C ALA A 76 -16.12 6.57 6.02
N PHE A 77 -14.95 6.23 6.57
CA PHE A 77 -14.12 5.11 6.14
C PHE A 77 -14.53 3.83 6.88
N GLN A 78 -15.66 3.23 6.46
CA GLN A 78 -16.22 2.03 7.11
C GLN A 78 -15.62 0.71 6.61
N TYR A 79 -14.57 0.78 5.80
CA TYR A 79 -13.95 -0.39 5.21
C TYR A 79 -12.62 -0.75 5.88
N ILE A 80 -12.38 -2.05 5.96
CA ILE A 80 -11.11 -2.63 6.38
C ILE A 80 -10.30 -2.92 5.12
N CYS A 81 -9.16 -2.25 4.96
CA CYS A 81 -8.24 -2.53 3.86
C CYS A 81 -7.52 -3.88 4.09
N VAL A 82 -7.59 -4.77 3.11
CA VAL A 82 -6.99 -6.10 3.17
C VAL A 82 -5.95 -6.23 2.06
N ARG A 83 -4.71 -6.48 2.47
CA ARG A 83 -3.51 -6.53 1.60
C ARG A 83 -3.02 -7.97 1.44
N ASN A 84 -1.99 -8.16 0.60
CA ASN A 84 -1.30 -9.44 0.41
C ASN A 84 -2.26 -10.58 0.04
N THR A 85 -3.23 -10.27 -0.81
CA THR A 85 -4.27 -11.23 -1.19
C THR A 85 -3.81 -12.24 -2.25
N GLY A 86 -2.65 -11.99 -2.86
CA GLY A 86 -2.11 -12.74 -3.99
C GLY A 86 -2.63 -12.24 -5.34
N ARG A 87 -3.51 -11.22 -5.35
CA ARG A 87 -3.91 -10.54 -6.59
C ARG A 87 -3.01 -9.33 -6.81
N SER A 88 -2.61 -9.13 -8.05
CA SER A 88 -1.91 -7.93 -8.51
C SER A 88 -2.70 -7.24 -9.61
N GLY A 89 -2.61 -5.91 -9.63
CA GLY A 89 -3.14 -5.07 -10.68
C GLY A 89 -2.14 -4.96 -11.83
N THR A 90 -2.66 -4.87 -13.06
CA THR A 90 -1.85 -4.62 -14.27
C THR A 90 -1.67 -3.13 -14.59
N ARG A 91 -2.20 -2.26 -13.72
CA ARG A 91 -2.18 -0.82 -13.92
C ARG A 91 -0.78 -0.26 -13.66
N VAL A 92 -0.19 0.26 -14.72
CA VAL A 92 1.08 0.99 -14.71
C VAL A 92 0.76 2.49 -14.58
N PRO A 93 1.50 3.28 -13.79
CA PRO A 93 1.27 4.71 -13.65
C PRO A 93 1.62 5.46 -14.94
N ASP A 94 0.88 6.52 -15.22
CA ASP A 94 1.11 7.39 -16.40
C ASP A 94 2.38 8.26 -16.27
N ARG A 95 2.98 8.31 -15.09
CA ARG A 95 4.22 9.02 -14.81
C ARG A 95 5.24 8.06 -14.24
N ALA A 96 6.48 8.18 -14.72
CA ALA A 96 7.61 7.45 -14.16
C ALA A 96 7.71 7.65 -12.64
N PRO A 97 7.76 6.56 -11.86
CA PRO A 97 8.17 6.63 -10.47
C PRO A 97 9.67 6.95 -10.36
N TYR A 98 10.12 7.32 -9.17
CA TYR A 98 11.55 7.29 -8.84
C TYR A 98 12.08 5.86 -8.93
N LYS A 99 13.38 5.72 -9.19
CA LYS A 99 14.04 4.42 -9.36
C LYS A 99 13.83 3.46 -8.17
N PHE A 100 13.88 3.94 -6.93
CA PHE A 100 13.62 3.17 -5.71
C PHE A 100 12.20 2.62 -5.67
N GLY A 101 11.28 3.30 -6.36
CA GLY A 101 9.87 2.94 -6.45
C GLY A 101 9.56 1.80 -7.41
N MET A 102 10.54 1.41 -8.24
CA MET A 102 10.36 0.40 -9.28
C MET A 102 10.83 -0.98 -8.83
N ASN A 103 10.06 -1.98 -9.23
CA ASN A 103 10.54 -3.34 -9.32
C ASN A 103 11.42 -3.48 -10.59
N HIS A 104 12.73 -3.47 -10.41
CA HIS A 104 13.68 -3.60 -11.51
C HIS A 104 13.53 -4.91 -12.29
N THR A 105 13.23 -6.03 -11.62
CA THR A 105 13.02 -7.31 -12.30
C THR A 105 11.81 -7.27 -13.21
N TRP A 106 10.73 -6.61 -12.78
CA TRP A 106 9.56 -6.39 -13.62
C TRP A 106 9.88 -5.46 -14.80
N TYR A 107 10.54 -4.33 -14.54
CA TYR A 107 10.90 -3.35 -15.56
C TYR A 107 11.74 -3.97 -16.68
N GLU A 108 12.82 -4.68 -16.34
CA GLU A 108 13.69 -5.32 -17.33
C GLU A 108 12.96 -6.34 -18.22
N LYS A 109 11.91 -6.97 -17.68
CA LYS A 109 11.09 -7.93 -18.43
C LYS A 109 10.13 -7.26 -19.40
N TYR A 110 9.65 -6.05 -19.09
CA TYR A 110 8.55 -5.41 -19.82
C TYR A 110 8.91 -4.11 -20.55
N LYS A 111 10.14 -3.58 -20.38
CA LYS A 111 10.59 -2.34 -21.03
C LYS A 111 10.47 -2.38 -22.56
N ASP A 112 10.68 -3.54 -23.18
CA ASP A 112 10.59 -3.73 -24.64
C ASP A 112 9.22 -4.27 -25.10
N HIS A 113 8.24 -4.33 -24.19
CA HIS A 113 6.92 -4.89 -24.51
C HIS A 113 6.05 -3.83 -25.22
N PRO A 114 5.45 -4.13 -26.40
CA PRO A 114 4.74 -3.12 -27.21
C PRO A 114 3.59 -2.40 -26.49
N LYS A 115 2.99 -3.05 -25.50
CA LYS A 115 1.92 -2.47 -24.66
C LYS A 115 2.41 -1.32 -23.77
N PHE A 116 3.69 -1.31 -23.43
CA PHE A 116 4.26 -0.43 -22.41
C PHE A 116 5.39 0.46 -22.92
N GLU A 117 5.75 0.36 -24.20
CA GLU A 117 6.87 1.10 -24.82
C GLU A 117 6.78 2.60 -24.54
N ASP A 118 5.64 3.23 -24.85
CA ASP A 118 5.41 4.66 -24.59
C ASP A 118 5.37 5.02 -23.10
N LEU A 119 4.98 4.07 -22.24
CA LEU A 119 4.80 4.31 -20.80
C LEU A 119 6.10 4.15 -20.01
N LEU A 120 7.04 3.34 -20.49
CA LEU A 120 8.25 2.95 -19.77
C LEU A 120 9.52 3.67 -20.25
N ASP A 121 9.43 4.45 -21.34
CA ASP A 121 10.56 5.17 -21.93
C ASP A 121 11.30 6.08 -20.92
N ASP A 122 10.56 6.70 -19.99
CA ASP A 122 11.11 7.65 -19.02
C ASP A 122 11.41 7.06 -17.62
N TRP A 123 11.04 5.81 -17.36
CA TRP A 123 11.06 5.21 -16.01
C TRP A 123 12.45 5.14 -15.38
N ASN A 124 13.49 4.94 -16.17
CA ASN A 124 14.87 4.84 -15.67
C ASN A 124 15.60 6.20 -15.65
N ASN A 125 14.93 7.30 -15.99
CA ASN A 125 15.54 8.64 -16.07
C ASN A 125 15.45 9.43 -14.75
N TYR A 126 14.73 8.91 -13.75
CA TYR A 126 14.55 9.55 -12.45
C TYR A 126 15.41 8.87 -11.39
N PRO A 127 16.66 9.32 -11.17
CA PRO A 127 17.53 8.74 -10.16
C PRO A 127 16.94 8.93 -8.77
N ASP A 128 17.35 8.05 -7.86
CA ASP A 128 17.04 8.22 -6.45
C ASP A 128 17.69 9.50 -5.93
N LEU A 129 16.98 10.16 -5.01
CA LEU A 129 17.59 11.28 -4.30
C LEU A 129 18.75 10.75 -3.46
N GLU A 130 19.85 11.49 -3.43
CA GLU A 130 21.11 11.13 -2.76
C GLU A 130 20.90 10.77 -1.27
N GLU A 131 19.86 11.33 -0.66
CA GLU A 131 19.40 11.07 0.70
C GLU A 131 18.89 9.63 0.91
N PHE A 132 18.34 8.95 -0.11
CA PHE A 132 17.92 7.55 -0.01
C PHE A 132 19.10 6.57 0.06
N HIS A 133 20.28 6.96 -0.44
CA HIS A 133 21.50 6.16 -0.34
C HIS A 133 22.30 6.46 0.94
N SER A 134 21.93 7.51 1.67
CA SER A 134 22.66 8.02 2.82
C SER A 134 22.08 7.49 4.13
N SER A 135 22.04 6.16 4.29
CA SER A 135 21.72 5.54 5.59
C SER A 135 22.94 5.53 6.51
N ASN A 136 23.34 6.71 6.98
CA ASN A 136 24.03 6.86 8.27
C ASN A 136 23.09 7.59 9.23
N VAL A 137 21.88 7.06 9.42
CA VAL A 137 21.01 7.51 10.50
C VAL A 137 21.58 6.93 11.80
N VAL A 138 22.50 7.67 12.40
CA VAL A 138 22.79 7.52 13.83
C VAL A 138 21.52 7.96 14.54
N VAL A 139 20.80 7.00 15.12
CA VAL A 139 19.71 7.28 16.05
C VAL A 139 20.33 8.07 17.20
N GLN A 140 20.18 9.39 17.20
CA GLN A 140 20.48 10.18 18.40
C GLN A 140 19.43 9.80 19.43
N GLU A 141 19.87 8.96 20.37
CA GLU A 141 19.19 8.67 21.61
C GLU A 141 18.91 10.00 22.31
N VAL A 142 17.66 10.46 22.27
CA VAL A 142 17.22 11.60 23.06
C VAL A 142 17.13 11.11 24.51
N VAL A 143 18.24 11.19 25.22
CA VAL A 143 18.26 11.09 26.68
C VAL A 143 17.48 12.30 27.20
N MET A 144 16.25 12.06 27.66
CA MET A 144 15.54 13.05 28.47
C MET A 144 16.28 13.19 29.80
N GLU A 145 17.11 14.21 29.92
CA GLU A 145 17.59 14.68 31.23
C GLU A 145 16.40 15.25 32.01
N GLU A 146 15.86 14.43 32.91
CA GLU A 146 15.00 14.88 34.00
C GLU A 146 15.82 15.82 34.91
N THR A 147 15.77 17.11 34.62
CA THR A 147 16.15 18.15 35.57
C THR A 147 14.88 18.66 36.23
N ARG A 148 14.64 18.25 37.49
CA ARG A 148 13.93 19.10 38.43
C ARG A 148 14.62 19.05 39.78
N ALA A 149 15.26 20.18 40.04
CA ALA A 149 15.95 20.53 41.26
C ALA A 149 15.01 20.54 42.49
N GLU A 150 15.65 20.25 43.62
CA GLU A 150 15.27 20.62 44.97
C GLU A 150 14.96 22.12 45.08
N GLU A 151 13.99 22.45 45.94
CA GLU A 151 13.70 23.73 46.65
C GLU A 151 12.27 23.52 47.19
N GLU A 152 11.92 23.50 48.49
CA GLU A 152 12.50 23.93 49.76
C GLU A 152 11.78 23.15 50.89
#